data_AF-A0A0C2HGB2-F1
#
_entry.id   AF-A0A0C2HGB2-F1
#
_cell.length_a   1.000
_cell.length_b   1.000
_cell.length_c   1.000
_cell.angle_alpha   90.00
_cell.angle_beta   90.00
_cell.angle_gamma   90.00
#
_symmetry.space_group_name_H-M   'P 1'
#
loop_
_entity.id
_entity.type
_entity.pdbx_description
1 polymer ?
#
loop_
_entity_poly.entity_id
_entity_poly.type
_entity_poly.pdbx_seq_one_letter_code
_entity_poly.pdbx_strand_id
1 'polypeptide(L)'
;MGVSWVFEHEKTAKEVERLLEGGGAEQIGTFTVDCLPYIPNDKLTGVEYRLRDFVVRVGTASQVTTTKGVIVEVEYEPSQVAVQSAHMMTEMMQMFFPQYAGSKPDVINKASPEPYSALDTMYQYLTIFRRMRKKT
;
A
#
# COMPACT_ATOMS: atom_id res chain seq x y z
N MET A 1 -0.02 -28.38 -16.83
CA MET A 1 -0.66 -27.16 -16.28
C MET A 1 -1.54 -26.56 -17.36
N GLY A 2 -2.80 -26.27 -17.03
CA GLY A 2 -3.75 -25.63 -17.95
C GLY A 2 -3.92 -24.14 -17.65
N VAL A 3 -4.72 -23.47 -18.48
CA VAL A 3 -5.19 -22.09 -18.26
C VAL A 3 -6.64 -22.15 -17.78
N SER A 4 -7.05 -21.25 -16.90
CA SER A 4 -8.42 -21.19 -16.37
C SER A 4 -9.07 -19.82 -16.61
N TRP A 5 -10.39 -19.81 -16.80
CA TRP A 5 -11.22 -18.61 -16.85
C TRP A 5 -12.30 -18.77 -15.78
N VAL A 6 -12.35 -17.83 -14.82
CA VAL A 6 -13.34 -17.82 -13.73
C VAL A 6 -14.33 -16.68 -13.99
N PHE A 7 -15.63 -16.96 -13.90
CA PHE A 7 -16.68 -15.99 -14.17
C PHE A 7 -17.94 -16.30 -13.34
N GLU A 8 -18.79 -15.30 -13.17
CA GLU A 8 -20.10 -15.43 -12.51
C GLU A 8 -21.15 -15.94 -13.50
N HIS A 9 -22.05 -16.82 -13.06
CA HIS A 9 -23.10 -17.39 -13.88
C HIS A 9 -24.46 -17.20 -13.19
N GLU A 10 -25.49 -16.81 -13.95
CA GLU A 10 -26.81 -16.47 -13.40
C GLU A 10 -27.66 -17.70 -12.99
N LYS A 11 -27.49 -18.82 -13.70
CA LYS A 11 -28.18 -20.09 -13.37
C LYS A 11 -27.62 -20.76 -12.11
N THR A 12 -28.42 -21.64 -11.51
CA THR A 12 -28.00 -22.44 -10.36
C THR A 12 -26.93 -23.47 -10.72
N ALA A 13 -26.14 -23.90 -9.74
CA ALA A 13 -25.11 -24.93 -9.91
C ALA A 13 -25.67 -26.21 -10.57
N LYS A 14 -26.82 -26.69 -10.12
CA LYS A 14 -27.48 -27.90 -10.67
C LYS A 14 -27.87 -27.78 -12.14
N GLU A 15 -28.27 -26.59 -12.59
CA GLU A 15 -28.60 -26.36 -14.00
C GLU A 15 -27.34 -26.36 -14.87
N VAL A 16 -26.23 -25.81 -14.36
CA VAL A 16 -24.93 -25.83 -15.04
C VAL A 16 -24.36 -27.25 -15.08
N GLU A 17 -24.45 -28.00 -13.98
CA GLU A 17 -24.06 -29.42 -13.90
C GLU A 17 -24.78 -30.26 -14.96
N ARG A 18 -26.12 -30.14 -15.05
CA ARG A 18 -26.92 -30.84 -16.08
C ARG A 18 -26.53 -30.45 -17.51
N LEU A 19 -26.20 -29.19 -17.74
CA LEU A 19 -25.74 -28.72 -19.05
C LEU A 19 -24.40 -29.39 -19.43
N LEU A 20 -23.48 -29.51 -18.47
CA LEU A 20 -22.20 -30.16 -18.66
C LEU A 20 -22.35 -31.68 -18.88
N GLU A 21 -23.15 -32.36 -18.05
CA GLU A 21 -23.48 -33.78 -18.20
C GLU A 21 -24.15 -34.07 -19.56
N GLY A 22 -25.07 -33.20 -19.99
CA GLY A 22 -25.69 -33.27 -21.32
C GLY A 22 -24.69 -33.07 -22.47
N GLY A 23 -23.56 -32.41 -22.21
CA GLY A 23 -22.43 -32.28 -23.13
C GLY A 23 -21.41 -33.44 -23.05
N GLY A 24 -21.67 -34.46 -22.23
CA GLY A 24 -20.79 -35.61 -22.05
C GLY A 24 -19.69 -35.43 -21.00
N ALA A 25 -19.80 -34.41 -20.13
CA ALA A 25 -18.86 -34.24 -19.02
C ALA A 25 -19.11 -35.29 -17.92
N GLU A 26 -18.02 -35.78 -17.31
CA GLU A 26 -18.08 -36.71 -16.18
C GLU A 26 -17.63 -36.03 -14.89
N GLN A 27 -18.33 -36.31 -13.79
CA GLN A 27 -17.91 -35.83 -12.48
C GLN A 27 -16.69 -36.61 -11.98
N ILE A 28 -15.58 -35.90 -11.76
CA ILE A 28 -14.32 -36.50 -11.30
C ILE A 28 -14.03 -36.29 -9.80
N GLY A 29 -14.80 -35.43 -9.13
CA GLY A 29 -14.59 -35.11 -7.72
C GLY A 29 -15.35 -33.88 -7.26
N THR A 30 -14.99 -33.38 -6.08
CA THR A 30 -15.49 -32.13 -5.50
C THR A 30 -14.32 -31.27 -5.07
N PHE A 31 -14.54 -29.95 -4.99
CA PHE A 31 -13.52 -29.01 -4.55
C PHE A 31 -14.16 -27.90 -3.70
N THR A 32 -13.33 -27.18 -2.95
CA THR A 32 -13.74 -26.02 -2.16
C THR A 32 -12.69 -24.93 -2.32
N VAL A 33 -13.13 -23.69 -2.49
CA VAL A 33 -12.27 -22.52 -2.57
C VAL A 33 -12.74 -21.54 -1.50
N ASP A 34 -11.90 -21.33 -0.49
CA ASP A 34 -12.14 -20.32 0.53
C ASP A 34 -11.42 -19.02 0.16
N CYS A 35 -12.18 -17.93 0.05
CA CYS A 35 -11.67 -16.60 -0.21
C CYS A 35 -11.94 -15.69 0.99
N LEU A 36 -10.90 -15.39 1.77
CA LEU A 36 -10.99 -14.45 2.90
C LEU A 36 -10.24 -13.15 2.54
N PRO A 37 -10.91 -11.99 2.51
CA PRO A 37 -10.22 -10.72 2.29
C PRO A 37 -9.33 -10.41 3.49
N TYR A 38 -8.06 -10.06 3.23
CA TYR A 38 -7.19 -9.52 4.26
C TYR A 38 -7.57 -8.06 4.54
N ILE A 39 -8.12 -7.79 5.73
CA ILE A 39 -8.45 -6.44 6.18
C ILE A 39 -7.39 -6.02 7.22
N PRO A 40 -6.47 -5.10 6.86
CA PRO A 40 -5.44 -4.67 7.79
C PRO A 40 -6.05 -3.86 8.94
N ASN A 41 -5.60 -4.15 10.16
CA ASN A 41 -6.01 -3.39 11.35
C ASN A 41 -5.46 -1.96 11.33
N ASP A 42 -4.31 -1.75 10.70
CA ASP A 42 -3.70 -0.43 10.59
C ASP A 42 -4.24 0.30 9.35
N LYS A 43 -4.69 1.52 9.55
CA LYS A 43 -5.21 2.39 8.51
C LYS A 43 -4.62 3.78 8.64
N LEU A 44 -4.36 4.42 7.51
CA LEU A 44 -4.15 5.86 7.42
C LEU A 44 -5.32 6.48 6.66
N THR A 45 -5.95 7.51 7.22
CA THR A 45 -6.98 8.29 6.52
C THR A 45 -6.60 9.75 6.56
N GLY A 46 -6.61 10.43 5.42
CA GLY A 46 -6.02 11.76 5.32
C GLY A 46 -6.43 12.56 4.11
N VAL A 47 -5.72 13.68 3.94
CA VAL A 47 -5.88 14.64 2.83
C VAL A 47 -4.53 14.81 2.13
N GLU A 48 -4.57 15.00 0.82
CA GLU A 48 -3.41 15.27 -0.02
C GLU A 48 -3.38 16.75 -0.40
N TYR A 49 -2.19 17.35 -0.37
CA TYR A 49 -1.92 18.73 -0.74
C TYR A 49 -0.81 18.76 -1.78
N ARG A 50 -0.91 19.64 -2.77
CA ARG A 50 0.19 19.94 -3.70
C ARG A 50 0.76 21.32 -3.38
N LEU A 51 2.08 21.39 -3.21
CA LEU A 51 2.84 22.62 -3.03
C LEU A 51 3.94 22.67 -4.09
N ARG A 52 3.66 23.33 -5.22
CA ARG A 52 4.53 23.35 -6.40
C ARG A 52 4.89 21.92 -6.84
N ASP A 53 6.15 21.55 -6.70
CA ASP A 53 6.74 20.26 -7.08
C ASP A 53 6.64 19.19 -5.98
N PHE A 54 6.03 19.53 -4.84
CA PHE A 54 5.84 18.62 -3.72
C PHE A 54 4.39 18.19 -3.59
N VAL A 55 4.20 16.92 -3.24
CA VAL A 55 2.93 16.37 -2.76
C VAL A 55 3.09 16.02 -1.28
N VAL A 56 2.20 16.53 -0.45
CA VAL A 56 2.20 16.30 1.00
C VAL A 56 0.90 15.60 1.37
N ARG A 57 1.01 14.41 1.95
CA ARG A 57 -0.15 13.65 2.46
C ARG A 57 -0.13 13.69 3.97
N VAL A 58 -1.20 14.19 4.57
CA VAL A 58 -1.35 14.24 6.03
C VAL A 58 -2.51 13.34 6.41
N GLY A 59 -2.24 12.32 7.21
CA GLY A 59 -3.26 11.36 7.63
C GLY A 59 -3.22 11.03 9.11
N THR A 60 -4.39 10.68 9.64
CA THR A 60 -4.55 10.10 10.96
C THR A 60 -4.36 8.60 10.87
N ALA A 61 -3.34 8.09 11.56
CA ALA A 61 -3.09 6.66 11.69
C ALA A 61 -3.98 6.09 12.79
N SER A 62 -4.69 5.02 12.48
CA SER A 62 -5.56 4.30 13.41
C SER A 62 -5.25 2.81 13.37
N GLN A 63 -5.41 2.16 14.53
CA GLN A 63 -5.42 0.70 14.66
C GLN A 63 -6.81 0.27 15.11
N VAL A 64 -7.52 -0.47 14.25
CA VAL A 64 -8.94 -0.79 14.41
C VAL A 64 -9.74 0.51 14.55
N THR A 65 -10.26 0.83 15.74
CA THR A 65 -11.01 2.06 16.03
C THR A 65 -10.20 3.11 16.78
N THR A 66 -8.96 2.80 17.18
CA THR A 66 -8.16 3.69 18.04
C THR A 66 -7.19 4.52 17.21
N THR A 67 -7.26 5.84 17.36
CA THR A 67 -6.27 6.76 16.78
C THR A 67 -4.92 6.58 17.47
N LYS A 68 -3.87 6.36 16.69
CA LYS A 68 -2.48 6.17 17.15
C LYS A 68 -1.58 7.38 16.89
N GLY A 69 -1.97 8.28 15.99
CA GLY A 69 -1.26 9.53 15.75
C GLY A 69 -1.47 10.08 14.34
N VAL A 70 -0.56 10.96 13.91
CA VAL A 70 -0.54 11.56 12.58
C VAL A 70 0.70 11.09 11.82
N ILE A 71 0.53 10.74 10.55
CA ILE A 71 1.63 10.48 9.61
C ILE A 71 1.60 11.57 8.55
N VAL A 72 2.77 12.11 8.23
CA VAL A 72 2.97 13.06 7.14
C VAL A 72 3.95 12.42 6.15
N GLU A 73 3.52 12.28 4.91
CA GLU A 73 4.37 11.89 3.79
C GLU A 73 4.65 13.14 2.93
N VAL A 74 5.92 13.35 2.59
CA VAL A 74 6.36 14.43 1.71
C VAL A 74 7.05 13.79 0.51
N GLU A 75 6.49 13.98 -0.67
CA GLU A 75 6.98 13.47 -1.95
C GLU A 75 7.46 14.63 -2.81
N TYR A 76 8.63 14.48 -3.44
CA TYR A 76 9.15 15.39 -4.44
C TYR A 76 8.98 14.76 -5.83
N GLU A 77 8.03 15.27 -6.63
CA GLU A 77 7.64 14.67 -7.92
C GLU A 77 8.74 14.74 -9.01
N PRO A 78 9.58 15.80 -9.13
CA PRO A 78 10.51 15.94 -10.27
C PRO A 78 11.65 14.93 -10.38
N SER A 79 11.96 14.17 -9.32
CA SER A 79 13.03 13.18 -9.38
C SER A 79 12.69 11.92 -8.58
N GLN A 80 12.89 10.78 -9.24
CA GLN A 80 12.78 9.45 -8.65
C GLN A 80 14.15 8.93 -8.16
N VAL A 81 15.17 9.79 -8.03
CA VAL A 81 16.50 9.41 -7.53
C VAL A 81 16.74 10.13 -6.21
N ALA A 82 16.71 9.38 -5.10
CA ALA A 82 16.76 9.94 -3.75
C ALA A 82 17.96 10.88 -3.52
N VAL A 83 19.13 10.54 -4.06
CA VAL A 83 20.35 11.35 -3.95
C VAL A 83 20.20 12.72 -4.61
N GLN A 84 19.51 12.79 -5.75
CA GLN A 84 19.32 14.03 -6.50
C GLN A 84 18.27 14.93 -5.86
N SER A 85 17.23 14.35 -5.26
CA SER A 85 16.16 15.10 -4.59
C SER A 85 16.46 15.45 -3.13
N ALA A 86 17.50 14.86 -2.53
CA ALA A 86 17.82 14.97 -1.11
C ALA A 86 17.94 16.42 -0.62
N HIS A 87 18.54 17.32 -1.41
CA HIS A 87 18.69 18.72 -1.03
C HIS A 87 17.34 19.43 -0.96
N MET A 88 16.53 19.37 -2.03
CA MET A 88 15.19 19.96 -2.08
C MET A 88 14.28 19.40 -0.99
N MET A 89 14.32 18.09 -0.77
CA MET A 89 13.61 17.43 0.33
C MET A 89 14.04 17.96 1.70
N THR A 90 15.34 18.20 1.91
CA THR A 90 15.84 18.73 3.18
C THR A 90 15.34 20.15 3.42
N GLU A 91 15.37 21.01 2.42
CA GLU A 91 14.87 22.39 2.53
C GLU A 91 13.37 22.43 2.85
N MET A 92 12.56 21.62 2.15
CA MET A 92 11.13 21.48 2.44
C MET A 92 10.89 21.03 3.89
N MET A 93 11.64 20.03 4.36
CA MET A 93 11.54 19.57 5.75
C MET A 93 12.00 20.64 6.74
N GLN A 94 13.05 21.41 6.45
CA GLN A 94 13.49 22.50 7.33
C GLN A 94 12.47 23.64 7.40
N MET A 95 11.78 23.93 6.29
CA MET A 95 10.81 25.02 6.21
C MET A 95 9.53 24.72 7.01
N PHE A 96 8.97 23.52 6.90
CA PHE A 96 7.67 23.18 7.52
C PHE A 96 7.80 22.30 8.77
N PHE A 97 8.86 21.50 8.86
CA PHE A 97 9.03 20.43 9.85
C PHE A 97 10.46 20.40 10.43
N PRO A 98 11.02 21.55 10.88
CA PRO A 98 12.44 21.66 11.25
C PRO A 98 12.88 20.65 12.33
N GLN A 99 11.98 20.31 13.25
CA GLN A 99 12.22 19.31 14.30
C GLN A 99 12.41 17.88 13.78
N TYR A 100 11.98 17.60 12.54
CA TYR A 100 12.09 16.29 11.89
C TYR A 100 13.13 16.27 10.76
N ALA A 101 13.69 17.42 10.38
CA ALA A 101 14.66 17.52 9.29
C ALA A 101 15.96 16.75 9.55
N GLY A 102 16.33 16.54 10.82
CA GLY A 102 17.50 15.75 11.23
C GLY A 102 17.27 14.23 11.20
N SER A 103 16.02 13.76 11.20
CA SER A 103 15.68 12.34 11.24
C SER A 103 15.34 11.80 9.85
N LYS A 104 16.31 11.86 8.93
CA LYS A 104 16.10 11.38 7.55
C LYS A 104 15.93 9.84 7.51
N PRO A 105 14.96 9.33 6.74
CA PRO A 105 14.84 7.89 6.49
C PRO A 105 16.08 7.32 5.77
N ASP A 106 16.48 6.10 6.13
CA ASP A 106 17.66 5.43 5.53
C ASP A 106 17.54 5.27 4.01
N VAL A 107 16.31 5.08 3.52
CA VAL A 107 16.03 4.98 2.07
C VAL A 107 16.35 6.25 1.28
N ILE A 108 16.43 7.41 1.96
CA ILE A 108 16.84 8.68 1.35
C ILE A 108 18.36 8.89 1.46
N ASN A 109 19.02 8.29 2.45
CA ASN A 109 20.47 8.40 2.67
C ASN A 109 21.28 7.36 1.87
N LYS A 110 20.72 6.77 0.80
CA LYS A 110 21.47 5.83 -0.05
C LYS A 110 22.65 6.53 -0.72
N ALA A 111 23.83 5.91 -0.67
CA ALA A 111 25.03 6.46 -1.31
C ALA A 111 25.04 6.24 -2.84
N SER A 112 24.35 5.19 -3.32
CA SER A 112 24.17 4.90 -4.74
C SER A 112 22.96 5.65 -5.31
N PRO A 113 23.04 6.19 -6.54
CA PRO A 113 21.92 6.81 -7.23
C PRO A 113 20.98 5.73 -7.78
N GLU A 114 20.32 4.99 -6.88
CA GLU A 114 19.30 4.02 -7.24
C GLU A 114 17.93 4.69 -7.42
N PRO A 115 17.10 4.20 -8.35
CA PRO A 115 15.71 4.62 -8.45
C PRO A 115 14.97 4.34 -7.14
N TYR A 116 14.37 5.37 -6.58
CA TYR A 116 13.41 5.29 -5.50
C TYR A 116 12.11 4.66 -6.02
N SER A 117 11.53 3.76 -5.24
CA SER A 117 10.34 3.00 -5.63
C SER A 117 9.22 3.14 -4.60
N ALA A 118 7.99 2.83 -5.02
CA ALA A 118 6.86 2.75 -4.10
C ALA A 118 7.09 1.76 -2.93
N LEU A 119 7.95 0.75 -3.13
CA LEU A 119 8.32 -0.21 -2.09
C LEU A 119 9.09 0.48 -0.96
N ASP A 120 9.98 1.43 -1.27
CA ASP A 120 10.71 2.22 -0.26
C ASP A 120 9.73 3.02 0.61
N THR A 121 8.71 3.65 0.01
CA THR A 121 7.66 4.36 0.76
C THR A 121 6.83 3.40 1.63
N MET A 122 6.45 2.24 1.10
CA MET A 122 5.71 1.24 1.87
C MET A 122 6.52 0.69 3.05
N TYR A 123 7.84 0.50 2.90
CA TYR A 123 8.72 0.09 3.99
C TYR A 123 8.77 1.14 5.11
N GLN A 124 8.80 2.42 4.74
CA GLN A 124 8.72 3.52 5.72
C GLN A 124 7.39 3.49 6.48
N TYR A 125 6.26 3.36 5.78
CA TYR A 125 4.94 3.21 6.41
C TYR A 125 4.89 2.04 7.38
N LEU A 126 5.34 0.85 6.94
CA LEU A 126 5.37 -0.35 7.78
C LEU A 126 6.18 -0.13 9.06
N THR A 127 7.33 0.53 8.94
CA THR A 127 8.21 0.85 10.07
C THR A 127 7.57 1.85 11.03
N ILE A 128 6.83 2.84 10.52
CA ILE A 128 6.08 3.80 11.34
C ILE A 128 4.91 3.11 12.05
N PHE A 129 4.09 2.34 11.34
CA PHE A 129 2.96 1.61 11.94
C PHE A 129 3.41 0.64 13.03
N ARG A 130 4.48 -0.13 12.79
CA ARG A 130 5.08 -1.00 13.83
C ARG A 130 5.49 -0.25 15.09
N ARG A 131 6.03 0.97 14.96
CA ARG A 131 6.37 1.82 16.11
C ARG A 131 5.12 2.35 16.80
N MET A 132 4.10 2.75 16.05
CA MET A 132 2.84 3.27 16.58
C MET A 132 2.03 2.21 17.34
N ARG A 133 2.06 0.94 16.91
CA ARG A 133 1.43 -0.17 17.65
C ARG A 133 1.96 -0.33 19.09
N LYS A 134 3.23 0.03 19.32
CA LYS A 134 3.85 -0.04 20.66
C LYS A 134 3.47 1.14 21.56
N LYS A 135 2.89 2.21 21.01
CA LYS A 135 2.37 3.32 21.78
C LYS A 135 0.97 2.94 22.26
N THR A 136 0.78 2.90 23.57
CA THR A 136 -0.50 2.58 24.22
C THR A 136 -1.52 3.64 23.86
#